data_AF-A0A6I3EAF1-F1
#
_entry.id   AF-A0A6I3EAF1-F1
#
_cell.length_a   1.000
_cell.length_b   1.000
_cell.length_c   1.000
_cell.angle_alpha   90.00
_cell.angle_beta   90.00
_cell.angle_gamma   90.00
#
_symmetry.space_group_name_H-M   'P 1'
#
loop_
_entity.id
_entity.type
_entity.pdbx_description
1 polymer ?
#
loop_
_entity_poly.entity_id
_entity_poly.type
_entity_poly.pdbx_seq_one_letter_code
_entity_poly.pdbx_strand_id
1 'polypeptide(L)'
;MLFRLADVSVKDSLSMLLVANVQIFLGGLFWAKLSSRSQIELVEFVGMGGALGFGLSFTSSQLFRSLMPFSISWLIIPVFLVIVSYFKNGVTTGVPLVKNENSNDIFLICSGTLIALSTSWYWLISTAFAFFFWVVLRHLRESNRAAGFKQSKFQCVLVAAAIVMSVKSALHLSSLAEIRNPLWWNLRYGVSQDPDLIFFESMMQSAKNLGGGENIFFLNLKFYYHWFAFAWEATLGSLSNLAPFVVTAIAGPAIVLFIVLSLVFSIARRLSTSVLAAPSAMFSVAMLCAGPIPFLRVLMPHSFSFNFGLIFLYGLVIVILSSEDMKRSNLVMVVFVLSLCLLGSKVSFGPLLVIGIGSCFVLSLIFKKQQNTALFLSISGALAVLVS
;
A
#
# COMPACT_ATOMS: atom_id res chain seq x y z
N MET A 1 8.96 -14.57 -7.84
CA MET A 1 9.50 -15.74 -7.09
C MET A 1 8.64 -16.06 -5.88
N LEU A 2 8.33 -15.08 -5.04
CA LEU A 2 7.43 -15.19 -3.88
C LEU A 2 6.11 -15.95 -4.14
N PHE A 3 5.30 -15.50 -5.10
CA PHE A 3 4.01 -16.15 -5.41
C PHE A 3 4.14 -17.58 -5.95
N ARG A 4 5.26 -17.88 -6.62
CA ARG A 4 5.57 -19.24 -7.06
C ARG A 4 5.87 -20.17 -5.89
N LEU A 5 6.42 -19.65 -4.79
CA LEU A 5 6.62 -20.42 -3.56
C LEU A 5 5.30 -20.66 -2.81
N ALA A 6 4.27 -19.85 -3.08
CA ALA A 6 2.89 -20.01 -2.61
C ALA A 6 2.00 -20.75 -3.64
N ASP A 7 2.60 -21.54 -4.54
CA ASP A 7 1.94 -22.38 -5.54
C ASP A 7 1.02 -21.66 -6.54
N VAL A 8 1.23 -20.35 -6.74
CA VAL A 8 0.59 -19.59 -7.82
C VAL A 8 1.35 -19.81 -9.12
N SER A 9 0.61 -20.06 -10.21
CA SER A 9 1.21 -20.23 -11.53
C SER A 9 2.00 -18.99 -11.96
N VAL A 10 3.04 -19.19 -12.79
CA VAL A 10 3.87 -18.06 -13.27
C VAL A 10 3.03 -17.09 -14.10
N LYS A 11 2.14 -17.62 -14.94
CA LYS A 11 1.23 -16.81 -15.78
C LYS A 11 0.33 -15.92 -14.92
N ASP A 12 -0.30 -16.49 -13.91
CA ASP A 12 -1.21 -15.77 -13.02
C ASP A 12 -0.47 -14.74 -12.16
N SER A 13 0.72 -15.10 -11.68
CA SER A 13 1.60 -14.18 -10.95
C SER A 13 1.97 -12.96 -11.81
N LEU A 14 2.36 -13.18 -13.07
CA LEU A 14 2.69 -12.11 -14.01
C LEU A 14 1.48 -11.24 -14.35
N SER A 15 0.32 -11.85 -14.54
CA SER A 15 -0.94 -11.17 -14.81
C SER A 15 -1.31 -10.19 -13.69
N MET A 16 -1.35 -10.65 -12.44
CA MET A 16 -1.69 -9.80 -11.29
C MET A 16 -0.65 -8.70 -11.06
N LEU A 17 0.65 -9.04 -11.17
CA LEU A 17 1.71 -8.06 -11.03
C LEU A 17 1.66 -7.01 -12.14
N LEU A 18 1.34 -7.40 -13.38
CA LEU A 18 1.19 -6.47 -14.49
C LEU A 18 0.07 -5.45 -14.19
N VAL A 19 -1.12 -5.93 -13.79
CA VAL A 19 -2.24 -5.05 -13.42
C VAL A 19 -1.80 -4.07 -12.32
N ALA A 20 -1.29 -4.59 -11.19
CA ALA A 20 -0.88 -3.75 -10.07
C ALA A 20 0.20 -2.72 -10.44
N ASN A 21 1.24 -3.13 -11.18
CA ASN A 21 2.31 -2.23 -11.59
C ASN A 21 1.83 -1.15 -12.57
N VAL A 22 0.93 -1.48 -13.49
CA VAL A 22 0.34 -0.47 -14.39
C VAL A 22 -0.47 0.56 -13.61
N GLN A 23 -1.28 0.12 -12.64
CA GLN A 23 -2.03 1.02 -11.76
C GLN A 23 -1.09 1.93 -10.97
N ILE A 24 -0.07 1.36 -10.31
CA ILE A 24 0.95 2.11 -9.55
C ILE A 24 1.66 3.12 -10.45
N PHE A 25 2.08 2.71 -11.63
CA PHE A 25 2.81 3.55 -12.56
C PHE A 25 1.97 4.74 -13.06
N LEU A 26 0.73 4.49 -13.50
CA LEU A 26 -0.17 5.56 -13.96
C LEU A 26 -0.53 6.52 -12.81
N GLY A 27 -0.80 5.98 -11.62
CA GLY A 27 -1.02 6.79 -10.41
C GLY A 27 0.21 7.62 -10.05
N GLY A 28 1.41 7.05 -10.19
CA GLY A 28 2.67 7.71 -9.87
C GLY A 28 2.97 8.85 -10.85
N LEU A 29 2.72 8.66 -12.16
CA LEU A 29 2.82 9.72 -13.16
C LEU A 29 1.85 10.87 -12.84
N PHE A 30 0.63 10.54 -12.43
CA PHE A 30 -0.36 11.54 -12.04
C PHE A 30 0.09 12.28 -10.78
N TRP A 31 0.53 11.57 -9.73
CA TRP A 31 1.11 12.17 -8.53
C TRP A 31 2.27 13.11 -8.86
N ALA A 32 3.17 12.66 -9.72
CA ALA A 32 4.35 13.42 -10.07
C ALA A 32 4.02 14.77 -10.68
N LYS A 33 3.04 14.77 -11.58
CA LYS A 33 2.54 16.00 -12.16
C LYS A 33 1.81 16.90 -11.16
N LEU A 34 1.02 16.33 -10.26
CA LEU A 34 0.22 17.11 -9.32
C LEU A 34 1.06 17.75 -8.22
N SER A 35 2.06 17.02 -7.73
CA SER A 35 2.98 17.50 -6.69
C SER A 35 3.77 18.73 -7.11
N SER A 36 3.87 19.00 -8.43
CA SER A 36 4.57 20.15 -9.04
C SER A 36 6.06 20.27 -8.63
N ARG A 37 6.61 19.25 -7.96
CA ARG A 37 8.01 19.20 -7.57
C ARG A 37 8.86 18.74 -8.74
N SER A 38 10.07 19.30 -8.81
CA SER A 38 11.06 18.92 -9.81
C SER A 38 11.55 17.49 -9.62
N GLN A 39 11.44 16.93 -8.41
CA GLN A 39 12.11 15.71 -7.99
C GLN A 39 11.25 14.92 -7.00
N ILE A 40 11.09 13.62 -7.25
CA ILE A 40 10.32 12.69 -6.41
C ILE A 40 11.13 11.41 -6.21
N GLU A 41 11.20 10.95 -4.96
CA GLU A 41 11.80 9.66 -4.60
C GLU A 41 10.95 8.51 -5.19
N LEU A 42 11.60 7.45 -5.67
CA LEU A 42 10.91 6.31 -6.29
C LEU A 42 10.03 5.58 -5.27
N VAL A 43 10.45 5.47 -4.01
CA VAL A 43 9.59 4.91 -2.94
C VAL A 43 8.30 5.72 -2.79
N GLU A 44 8.39 7.05 -2.84
CA GLU A 44 7.23 7.92 -2.76
C GLU A 44 6.36 7.83 -4.02
N PHE A 45 6.99 7.76 -5.20
CA PHE A 45 6.31 7.54 -6.48
C PHE A 45 5.51 6.24 -6.45
N VAL A 46 6.08 5.15 -5.92
CA VAL A 46 5.42 3.85 -5.78
C VAL A 46 4.30 3.92 -4.75
N GLY A 47 4.53 4.50 -3.57
CA GLY A 47 3.53 4.61 -2.52
C GLY A 47 2.32 5.45 -2.94
N MET A 48 2.55 6.68 -3.41
CA MET A 48 1.50 7.58 -3.90
C MET A 48 0.90 7.09 -5.22
N GLY A 49 1.68 6.39 -6.03
CA GLY A 49 1.22 5.74 -7.23
C GLY A 49 0.24 4.61 -6.94
N GLY A 50 0.49 3.80 -5.91
CA GLY A 50 -0.48 2.84 -5.39
C GLY A 50 -1.74 3.54 -4.87
N ALA A 51 -1.60 4.59 -4.05
CA ALA A 51 -2.75 5.31 -3.50
C ALA A 51 -3.67 5.89 -4.59
N LEU A 52 -3.14 6.69 -5.52
CA LEU A 52 -3.96 7.28 -6.59
C LEU A 52 -4.35 6.24 -7.64
N GLY A 53 -3.42 5.38 -8.02
CA GLY A 53 -3.61 4.38 -9.06
C GLY A 53 -4.70 3.37 -8.71
N PHE A 54 -4.68 2.82 -7.50
CA PHE A 54 -5.68 1.86 -7.05
C PHE A 54 -7.06 2.51 -6.95
N GLY A 55 -7.13 3.71 -6.36
CA GLY A 55 -8.39 4.46 -6.25
C GLY A 55 -9.01 4.76 -7.62
N LEU A 56 -8.23 5.34 -8.54
CA LEU A 56 -8.69 5.69 -9.88
C LEU A 56 -9.08 4.45 -10.70
N SER A 57 -8.29 3.38 -10.63
CA SER A 57 -8.54 2.16 -11.41
C SER A 57 -9.80 1.44 -10.95
N PHE A 58 -10.02 1.40 -9.64
CA PHE A 58 -11.26 0.89 -9.08
C PHE A 58 -12.45 1.76 -9.51
N THR A 59 -12.40 3.08 -9.33
CA THR A 59 -13.50 3.99 -9.72
C THR A 59 -13.84 3.80 -11.20
N SER A 60 -12.81 3.65 -12.04
CA SER A 60 -12.95 3.32 -13.45
C SER A 60 -13.68 2.00 -13.67
N SER A 61 -13.27 0.94 -12.97
CA SER A 61 -13.87 -0.39 -13.11
C SER A 61 -15.36 -0.41 -12.82
N GLN A 62 -15.81 0.38 -11.84
CA GLN A 62 -17.21 0.43 -11.42
C GLN A 62 -18.06 1.32 -12.33
N LEU A 63 -17.55 2.50 -12.72
CA LEU A 63 -18.28 3.42 -13.59
C LEU A 63 -18.48 2.85 -15.00
N PHE A 64 -17.48 2.13 -15.52
CA PHE A 64 -17.53 1.57 -16.88
C PHE A 64 -17.93 0.10 -16.93
N ARG A 65 -18.37 -0.47 -15.80
CA ARG A 65 -18.71 -1.90 -15.67
C ARG A 65 -19.75 -2.37 -16.69
N SER A 66 -20.78 -1.56 -16.97
CA SER A 66 -21.85 -1.90 -17.91
C SER A 66 -21.49 -1.60 -19.37
N LEU A 67 -20.46 -0.78 -19.61
CA LEU A 67 -20.10 -0.28 -20.93
C LEU A 67 -18.92 -1.04 -21.56
N MET A 68 -18.02 -1.57 -20.73
CA MET A 68 -16.76 -2.17 -21.17
C MET A 68 -16.47 -3.47 -20.43
N PRO A 69 -15.72 -4.41 -21.06
CA PRO A 69 -15.27 -5.62 -20.37
C PRO A 69 -14.46 -5.28 -19.11
N PHE A 70 -14.66 -6.07 -18.06
CA PHE A 70 -13.98 -5.89 -16.77
C PHE A 70 -12.44 -5.96 -16.88
N SER A 71 -11.92 -6.65 -17.90
CA SER A 71 -10.48 -6.70 -18.22
C SER A 71 -9.87 -5.36 -18.63
N ILE A 72 -10.68 -4.41 -19.09
CA ILE A 72 -10.23 -3.11 -19.62
C ILE A 72 -10.80 -1.94 -18.80
N SER A 73 -11.98 -2.10 -18.19
CA SER A 73 -12.70 -1.00 -17.54
C SER A 73 -11.88 -0.27 -16.46
N TRP A 74 -10.97 -0.96 -15.78
CA TRP A 74 -10.10 -0.37 -14.76
C TRP A 74 -9.02 0.59 -15.32
N LEU A 75 -8.68 0.51 -16.61
CA LEU A 75 -7.65 1.37 -17.23
C LEU A 75 -8.17 2.73 -17.68
N ILE A 76 -9.48 2.88 -17.89
CA ILE A 76 -10.06 4.00 -18.64
C ILE A 76 -9.76 5.36 -17.98
N ILE A 77 -10.12 5.54 -16.71
CA ILE A 77 -9.90 6.81 -15.99
C ILE A 77 -8.41 7.10 -15.78
N PRO A 78 -7.58 6.17 -15.25
CA PRO A 78 -6.15 6.42 -15.10
C PRO A 78 -5.47 6.86 -16.39
N VAL A 79 -5.73 6.16 -17.51
CA VAL A 79 -5.14 6.48 -18.82
C VAL A 79 -5.67 7.82 -19.33
N PHE A 80 -6.98 8.06 -19.24
CA PHE A 80 -7.57 9.34 -19.66
C PHE A 80 -6.95 10.53 -18.91
N LEU A 81 -6.77 10.43 -17.59
CA LEU A 81 -6.16 11.49 -16.79
C LEU A 81 -4.69 11.75 -17.15
N VAL A 82 -3.93 10.70 -17.48
CA VAL A 82 -2.56 10.83 -17.98
C VAL A 82 -2.54 11.52 -19.36
N ILE A 83 -3.45 11.14 -20.27
CA ILE A 83 -3.57 11.74 -21.60
C ILE A 83 -3.96 13.23 -21.52
N VAL A 84 -5.02 13.57 -20.78
CA VAL A 84 -5.43 14.96 -20.56
C VAL A 84 -4.31 15.76 -19.92
N SER A 85 -3.58 15.12 -19.00
CA SER A 85 -2.41 15.71 -18.40
C SER A 85 -1.30 15.99 -19.43
N TYR A 86 -1.03 15.05 -20.33
CA TYR A 86 -0.04 15.24 -21.38
C TYR A 86 -0.40 16.43 -22.29
N PHE A 87 -1.64 16.50 -22.77
CA PHE A 87 -2.09 17.57 -23.68
C PHE A 87 -2.13 18.96 -23.03
N LYS A 88 -2.47 19.07 -21.74
CA LYS A 88 -2.58 20.38 -21.07
C LYS A 88 -1.23 21.07 -20.82
N ASN A 89 -0.14 20.31 -20.71
CA ASN A 89 1.15 20.84 -20.26
C ASN A 89 2.28 20.76 -21.31
N GLY A 90 2.04 20.18 -22.49
CA GLY A 90 3.07 19.97 -23.51
C GLY A 90 4.13 18.94 -23.10
N VAL A 91 5.02 18.61 -24.04
CA VAL A 91 5.96 17.46 -24.07
C VAL A 91 6.97 17.39 -22.89
N THR A 92 6.96 18.33 -21.95
CA THR A 92 7.86 18.29 -20.78
C THR A 92 7.34 17.34 -19.69
N THR A 93 7.21 16.04 -20.02
CA THR A 93 7.12 14.94 -19.04
C THR A 93 8.49 14.48 -18.57
N GLY A 94 9.51 15.34 -18.66
CA GLY A 94 10.72 15.19 -17.89
C GLY A 94 10.40 15.52 -16.44
N VAL A 95 9.68 14.65 -15.74
CA VAL A 95 9.85 14.55 -14.29
C VAL A 95 11.17 13.81 -14.16
N PRO A 96 12.30 14.46 -13.83
CA PRO A 96 13.46 13.72 -13.45
C PRO A 96 13.12 13.03 -12.13
N LEU A 97 12.69 11.76 -12.22
CA LEU A 97 12.84 10.83 -11.10
C LEU A 97 14.27 11.00 -10.62
N VAL A 98 14.44 11.30 -9.33
CA VAL A 98 15.79 11.53 -8.82
C VAL A 98 16.62 10.28 -9.08
N LYS A 99 17.65 10.53 -9.86
CA LYS A 99 18.93 9.84 -9.97
C LYS A 99 19.18 8.87 -8.81
N ASN A 100 19.03 7.58 -9.13
CA ASN A 100 19.68 6.47 -8.45
C ASN A 100 19.44 6.45 -6.92
N GLU A 101 18.23 6.08 -6.51
CA GLU A 101 18.01 5.60 -5.15
C GLU A 101 19.05 4.53 -4.79
N ASN A 102 19.43 4.51 -3.53
CA ASN A 102 20.18 3.41 -2.98
C ASN A 102 19.27 2.18 -3.12
N SER A 103 19.53 1.29 -4.10
CA SER A 103 18.72 0.07 -4.38
C SER A 103 18.24 -0.69 -3.13
N ASN A 104 19.01 -0.53 -2.04
CA ASN A 104 18.71 -0.89 -0.67
C ASN A 104 17.31 -0.45 -0.14
N ASP A 105 16.74 0.69 -0.53
CA ASP A 105 15.44 1.16 0.02
C ASP A 105 14.28 0.26 -0.41
N ILE A 106 14.23 -0.12 -1.69
CA ILE A 106 13.25 -1.10 -2.19
C ILE A 106 13.46 -2.45 -1.49
N PHE A 107 14.72 -2.86 -1.29
CA PHE A 107 15.02 -4.09 -0.56
C PHE A 107 14.53 -4.05 0.90
N LEU A 108 14.64 -2.89 1.57
CA LEU A 108 14.07 -2.70 2.91
C LEU A 108 12.55 -2.86 2.87
N ILE A 109 11.87 -2.21 1.93
CA ILE A 109 10.41 -2.30 1.82
C ILE A 109 10.00 -3.74 1.54
N CYS A 110 10.65 -4.43 0.60
CA CYS A 110 10.40 -5.85 0.35
C CYS A 110 10.59 -6.71 1.61
N SER A 111 11.65 -6.47 2.38
CA SER A 111 11.90 -7.18 3.64
C SER A 111 10.83 -6.88 4.70
N GLY A 112 10.40 -5.62 4.81
CA GLY A 112 9.33 -5.19 5.70
C GLY A 112 7.99 -5.81 5.33
N THR A 113 7.67 -5.90 4.03
CA THR A 113 6.46 -6.58 3.55
C THR A 113 6.48 -8.06 3.93
N LEU A 114 7.62 -8.74 3.79
CA LEU A 114 7.76 -10.13 4.21
C LEU A 114 7.60 -10.30 5.73
N ILE A 115 8.14 -9.38 6.54
CA ILE A 115 7.92 -9.35 7.99
C ILE A 115 6.42 -9.15 8.28
N ALA A 116 5.76 -8.21 7.62
CA ALA A 116 4.34 -7.95 7.82
C ALA A 116 3.45 -9.16 7.45
N LEU A 117 3.84 -9.92 6.43
CA LEU A 117 3.15 -11.15 6.01
C LEU A 117 3.47 -12.36 6.89
N SER A 118 4.37 -12.25 7.86
CA SER A 118 4.87 -13.38 8.66
C SER A 118 3.81 -14.21 9.38
N THR A 119 2.68 -13.64 9.77
CA THR A 119 1.56 -14.39 10.37
C THR A 119 1.00 -15.41 9.39
N SER A 120 1.01 -15.07 8.11
CA SER A 120 0.60 -15.93 7.01
C SER A 120 1.78 -16.71 6.46
N TRP A 121 2.98 -16.16 6.39
CA TRP A 121 4.12 -16.84 5.77
C TRP A 121 5.26 -16.98 6.78
N TYR A 122 4.97 -17.70 7.87
CA TYR A 122 5.89 -17.86 9.01
C TYR A 122 7.25 -18.43 8.61
N TRP A 123 7.27 -19.26 7.57
CA TRP A 123 8.47 -19.86 7.01
C TRP A 123 9.42 -18.83 6.38
N LEU A 124 8.93 -17.65 6.01
CA LEU A 124 9.74 -16.54 5.52
C LEU A 124 10.26 -15.62 6.62
N ILE A 125 9.80 -15.77 7.88
CA ILE A 125 10.18 -14.88 9.00
C ILE A 125 11.69 -14.74 9.09
N SER A 126 12.40 -15.85 9.26
CA SER A 126 13.83 -15.81 9.49
C SER A 126 14.59 -15.17 8.34
N THR A 127 14.17 -15.46 7.11
CA THR A 127 14.72 -14.88 5.88
C THR A 127 14.44 -13.37 5.80
N ALA A 128 13.22 -12.94 6.13
CA ALA A 128 12.80 -11.55 6.09
C ALA A 128 13.59 -10.69 7.09
N PHE A 129 13.71 -11.17 8.33
CA PHE A 129 14.50 -10.50 9.37
C PHE A 129 16.00 -10.48 9.07
N ALA A 130 16.56 -11.60 8.56
CA ALA A 130 17.95 -11.65 8.14
C ALA A 130 18.24 -10.59 7.09
N PHE A 131 17.40 -10.54 6.04
CA PHE A 131 17.56 -9.59 4.96
C PHE A 131 17.36 -8.14 5.45
N PHE A 132 16.34 -7.87 6.26
CA PHE A 132 16.11 -6.55 6.87
C PHE A 132 17.33 -6.07 7.66
N PHE A 133 17.88 -6.89 8.57
CA PHE A 133 19.02 -6.49 9.38
C PHE A 133 20.28 -6.25 8.56
N TRP A 134 20.54 -7.07 7.52
CA TRP A 134 21.67 -6.85 6.61
C TRP A 134 21.56 -5.53 5.85
N VAL A 135 20.37 -5.18 5.36
CA VAL A 135 20.18 -3.93 4.61
C VAL A 135 20.23 -2.71 5.54
N VAL A 136 19.62 -2.77 6.74
CA VAL A 136 19.74 -1.70 7.74
C VAL A 136 21.19 -1.48 8.17
N LEU A 137 21.93 -2.57 8.39
CA LEU A 137 23.35 -2.50 8.72
C LEU A 137 24.16 -1.82 7.61
N ARG A 138 23.84 -2.11 6.34
CA ARG A 138 24.47 -1.47 5.18
C ARG A 138 24.20 0.04 5.17
N HIS A 139 22.94 0.46 5.31
CA HIS A 139 22.56 1.88 5.40
C HIS A 139 23.31 2.61 6.51
N LEU A 140 23.38 2.01 7.70
CA LEU A 140 24.11 2.58 8.84
C LEU A 140 25.60 2.70 8.58
N ARG A 141 26.22 1.69 7.95
CA ARG A 141 27.66 1.71 7.64
C ARG A 141 27.99 2.76 6.58
N GLU A 142 27.17 2.88 5.54
CA GLU A 142 27.32 3.90 4.50
C GLU A 142 27.17 5.31 5.09
N SER A 143 26.16 5.54 5.93
CA SER A 143 25.96 6.80 6.64
C SER A 143 27.13 7.15 7.56
N ASN A 144 27.58 6.20 8.40
CA ASN A 144 28.70 6.46 9.32
C ASN A 144 30.00 6.73 8.57
N ARG A 145 30.25 6.02 7.45
CA ARG A 145 31.42 6.25 6.60
C ARG A 145 31.40 7.65 5.99
N ALA A 146 30.24 8.09 5.50
CA ALA A 146 30.08 9.45 4.94
C ALA A 146 30.30 10.54 5.99
N ALA A 147 29.90 10.29 7.24
CA ALA A 147 30.07 11.22 8.36
C ALA A 147 31.41 11.07 9.11
N GLY A 148 32.30 10.17 8.69
CA GLY A 148 33.60 9.93 9.34
C GLY A 148 33.53 9.25 10.71
N PHE A 149 32.38 8.69 11.09
CA PHE A 149 32.22 8.00 12.37
C PHE A 149 32.76 6.56 12.33
N LYS A 150 33.42 6.15 13.42
CA LYS A 150 33.81 4.74 13.65
C LYS A 150 32.58 3.85 13.91
N GLN A 151 32.78 2.54 13.83
CA GLN A 151 31.72 1.56 14.07
C GLN A 151 31.10 1.72 15.46
N SER A 152 29.78 1.64 15.54
CA SER A 152 29.04 1.78 16.81
C SER A 152 28.75 0.42 17.46
N LYS A 153 28.59 0.38 18.79
CA LYS A 153 28.18 -0.84 19.52
C LYS A 153 26.87 -1.42 18.98
N PHE A 154 25.95 -0.55 18.54
CA PHE A 154 24.68 -0.94 17.92
C PHE A 154 24.89 -1.72 16.62
N GLN A 155 25.90 -1.37 15.81
CA GLN A 155 26.22 -2.13 14.60
C GLN A 155 26.70 -3.55 14.93
N CYS A 156 27.44 -3.76 16.03
CA CYS A 156 27.83 -5.09 16.47
C CYS A 156 26.62 -5.95 16.85
N VAL A 157 25.64 -5.36 17.57
CA VAL A 157 24.38 -6.03 17.91
C VAL A 157 23.60 -6.40 16.65
N LEU A 158 23.50 -5.49 15.68
CA LEU A 158 22.83 -5.75 14.40
C LEU A 158 23.53 -6.85 13.59
N VAL A 159 24.87 -6.89 13.58
CA VAL A 159 25.63 -7.98 12.93
C VAL A 159 25.30 -9.32 13.58
N ALA A 160 25.34 -9.40 14.92
CA ALA A 160 25.01 -10.63 15.63
C ALA A 160 23.57 -11.07 15.32
N ALA A 161 22.60 -10.15 15.37
CA ALA A 161 21.21 -10.43 15.03
C ALA A 161 21.06 -10.92 13.57
N ALA A 162 21.72 -10.26 12.61
CA ALA A 162 21.69 -10.65 11.20
C ALA A 162 22.26 -12.07 10.99
N ILE A 163 23.37 -12.40 11.64
CA ILE A 163 24.00 -13.74 11.58
C ILE A 163 23.06 -14.79 12.15
N VAL A 164 22.54 -14.59 13.37
CA VAL A 164 21.61 -15.54 14.02
C VAL A 164 20.38 -15.79 13.15
N MET A 165 19.79 -14.74 12.58
CA MET A 165 18.63 -14.87 11.71
C MET A 165 18.97 -15.53 10.37
N SER A 166 20.16 -15.30 9.83
CA SER A 166 20.64 -15.96 8.60
C SER A 166 20.81 -17.47 8.82
N VAL A 167 21.38 -17.88 9.96
CA VAL A 167 21.50 -19.29 10.34
C VAL A 167 20.12 -19.92 10.49
N LYS A 168 19.18 -19.26 11.21
CA LYS A 168 17.80 -19.75 11.32
C LYS A 168 17.10 -19.85 9.96
N SER A 169 17.32 -18.88 9.06
CA SER A 169 16.77 -18.88 7.72
C SER A 169 17.24 -20.11 6.93
N ALA A 170 18.53 -20.42 6.95
CA ALA A 170 19.07 -21.60 6.29
C ALA A 170 18.44 -22.91 6.82
N LEU A 171 18.28 -23.03 8.15
CA LEU A 171 17.65 -24.19 8.78
C LEU A 171 16.15 -24.33 8.42
N HIS A 172 15.40 -23.23 8.40
CA HIS A 172 13.97 -23.24 8.03
C HIS A 172 13.75 -23.48 6.52
N LEU A 173 14.64 -22.97 5.66
CA LEU A 173 14.58 -23.22 4.23
C LEU A 173 14.85 -24.71 3.93
N SER A 174 15.73 -25.37 4.70
CA SER A 174 15.96 -26.81 4.54
C SER A 174 14.76 -27.69 4.94
N SER A 175 13.77 -27.18 5.69
CA SER A 175 12.53 -27.88 6.03
C SER A 175 11.32 -27.47 5.16
N LEU A 176 11.55 -26.78 4.03
CA LEU A 176 10.51 -26.36 3.09
C LEU A 176 9.54 -27.48 2.68
N ALA A 177 10.02 -28.72 2.57
CA ALA A 177 9.20 -29.88 2.21
C ALA A 177 8.12 -30.23 3.27
N GLU A 178 8.41 -29.99 4.55
CA GLU A 178 7.46 -30.20 5.65
C GLU A 178 6.47 -29.03 5.77
N ILE A 179 6.94 -27.81 5.47
CA ILE A 179 6.16 -26.56 5.50
C ILE A 179 5.16 -26.47 4.33
N ARG A 180 5.54 -26.99 3.14
CA ARG A 180 4.71 -27.02 1.92
C ARG A 180 3.81 -28.25 1.84
N ASN A 181 3.62 -28.98 2.94
CA ASN A 181 2.75 -30.14 2.91
C ASN A 181 1.36 -29.70 2.38
N PRO A 182 0.85 -30.28 1.28
CA PRO A 182 -0.42 -29.88 0.69
C PRO A 182 -1.57 -29.97 1.68
N LEU A 183 -1.50 -30.89 2.65
CA LEU A 183 -2.42 -30.94 3.78
C LEU A 183 -2.30 -29.70 4.65
N TRP A 184 -1.11 -29.19 4.97
CA TRP A 184 -0.96 -27.94 5.74
C TRP A 184 -1.44 -26.70 4.98
N TRP A 185 -1.23 -26.62 3.67
CA TRP A 185 -1.72 -25.52 2.83
C TRP A 185 -3.25 -25.56 2.68
N ASN A 186 -3.81 -26.75 2.41
CA ASN A 186 -5.26 -26.96 2.35
C ASN A 186 -5.93 -26.97 3.73
N LEU A 187 -5.26 -27.34 4.82
CA LEU A 187 -5.80 -27.22 6.18
C LEU A 187 -5.82 -25.74 6.60
N ARG A 188 -4.84 -24.94 6.19
CA ARG A 188 -4.81 -23.51 6.52
C ARG A 188 -5.95 -22.72 5.88
N TYR A 189 -6.30 -23.04 4.64
CA TYR A 189 -7.36 -22.34 3.89
C TYR A 189 -8.69 -23.12 3.82
N GLY A 190 -8.67 -24.42 4.09
CA GLY A 190 -9.81 -25.32 3.98
C GLY A 190 -10.29 -25.97 5.29
N VAL A 191 -9.49 -25.99 6.38
CA VAL A 191 -9.89 -26.58 7.68
C VAL A 191 -9.83 -25.56 8.83
N SER A 192 -8.89 -24.62 8.80
CA SER A 192 -8.85 -23.40 9.62
C SER A 192 -9.52 -22.27 8.86
N GLN A 193 -10.82 -22.40 8.59
CA GLN A 193 -11.61 -21.35 7.98
C GLN A 193 -11.57 -20.12 8.91
N ASP A 194 -10.67 -19.18 8.66
CA ASP A 194 -10.85 -17.81 9.12
C ASP A 194 -12.12 -17.34 8.40
N PRO A 195 -13.26 -17.20 9.10
CA PRO A 195 -14.53 -16.88 8.46
C PRO A 195 -14.43 -15.58 7.67
N ASP A 196 -13.55 -14.68 8.11
CA ASP A 196 -13.26 -13.42 7.47
C ASP A 196 -12.67 -13.61 6.06
N LEU A 197 -11.82 -14.61 5.83
CA LEU A 197 -11.23 -14.83 4.51
C LEU A 197 -12.25 -15.37 3.50
N ILE A 198 -13.13 -16.29 3.91
CA ILE A 198 -14.24 -16.76 3.08
C ILE A 198 -15.19 -15.61 2.78
N PHE A 199 -15.44 -14.78 3.77
CA PHE A 199 -16.22 -13.57 3.62
C PHE A 199 -15.57 -12.62 2.60
N PHE A 200 -14.27 -12.36 2.69
CA PHE A 200 -13.55 -11.48 1.76
C PHE A 200 -13.58 -12.01 0.32
N GLU A 201 -13.32 -13.31 0.11
CA GLU A 201 -13.42 -13.93 -1.21
C GLU A 201 -14.83 -13.82 -1.78
N SER A 202 -15.85 -14.10 -0.97
CA SER A 202 -17.25 -13.98 -1.40
C SER A 202 -17.61 -12.54 -1.74
N MET A 203 -17.13 -11.57 -0.94
CA MET A 203 -17.37 -10.15 -1.20
C MET A 203 -16.66 -9.64 -2.45
N MET A 204 -15.44 -10.12 -2.72
CA MET A 204 -14.73 -9.85 -3.98
C MET A 204 -15.54 -10.37 -5.18
N GLN A 205 -16.07 -11.60 -5.09
CA GLN A 205 -16.93 -12.16 -6.15
C GLN A 205 -18.25 -11.40 -6.29
N SER A 206 -18.84 -10.94 -5.19
CA SER A 206 -20.02 -10.06 -5.20
C SER A 206 -19.73 -8.76 -5.94
N ALA A 207 -18.64 -8.08 -5.58
CA ALA A 207 -18.22 -6.84 -6.24
C ALA A 207 -17.92 -7.04 -7.73
N LYS A 208 -17.34 -8.20 -8.11
CA LYS A 208 -17.07 -8.57 -9.50
C LYS A 208 -18.35 -8.85 -10.29
N ASN A 209 -19.25 -9.68 -9.77
CA ASN A 209 -20.36 -10.25 -10.54
C ASN A 209 -21.68 -9.48 -10.38
N LEU A 210 -21.86 -8.75 -9.28
CA LEU A 210 -23.09 -8.03 -8.95
C LEU A 210 -22.88 -6.51 -8.84
N GLY A 211 -21.71 -6.07 -8.38
CA GLY A 211 -21.35 -4.66 -8.25
C GLY A 211 -21.28 -4.19 -6.81
N GLY A 212 -20.96 -2.91 -6.60
CA GLY A 212 -20.69 -2.37 -5.27
C GLY A 212 -21.86 -2.30 -4.30
N GLY A 213 -23.09 -2.44 -4.79
CA GLY A 213 -24.31 -2.31 -3.98
C GLY A 213 -25.00 -3.64 -3.65
N GLU A 214 -24.60 -4.76 -4.24
CA GLU A 214 -25.30 -6.03 -4.11
C GLU A 214 -24.53 -7.04 -3.25
N ASN A 215 -25.27 -7.89 -2.55
CA ASN A 215 -24.72 -8.86 -1.60
C ASN A 215 -24.98 -10.30 -2.05
N ILE A 216 -23.91 -11.07 -2.24
CA ILE A 216 -24.01 -12.49 -2.59
C ILE A 216 -24.59 -13.37 -1.48
N PHE A 217 -24.48 -12.95 -0.21
CA PHE A 217 -25.03 -13.69 0.94
C PHE A 217 -26.52 -13.44 1.15
N PHE A 218 -27.02 -12.28 0.72
CA PHE A 218 -28.39 -11.86 1.01
C PHE A 218 -29.03 -11.20 -0.21
N LEU A 219 -29.90 -11.94 -0.89
CA LEU A 219 -30.73 -11.43 -1.99
C LEU A 219 -31.53 -10.20 -1.55
N ASN A 220 -31.53 -9.16 -2.39
CA ASN A 220 -32.21 -7.87 -2.18
C ASN A 220 -31.73 -7.03 -0.98
N LEU A 221 -30.68 -7.43 -0.26
CA LEU A 221 -30.04 -6.58 0.74
C LEU A 221 -28.80 -5.93 0.16
N LYS A 222 -28.75 -4.60 0.25
CA LYS A 222 -27.60 -3.84 -0.22
C LYS A 222 -26.44 -3.96 0.76
N PHE A 223 -25.24 -4.18 0.24
CA PHE A 223 -24.03 -4.22 1.06
C PHE A 223 -23.27 -2.90 0.93
N TYR A 224 -23.32 -2.08 1.98
CA TYR A 224 -22.69 -0.76 1.98
C TYR A 224 -21.30 -0.75 2.63
N TYR A 225 -20.88 -1.84 3.25
CA TYR A 225 -19.68 -1.87 4.09
C TYR A 225 -18.46 -2.33 3.28
N HIS A 226 -17.33 -1.61 3.28
CA HIS A 226 -16.03 -2.11 2.78
C HIS A 226 -15.89 -2.54 1.30
N TRP A 227 -16.95 -2.42 0.50
CA TRP A 227 -17.01 -2.92 -0.87
C TRP A 227 -15.90 -2.35 -1.79
N PHE A 228 -15.41 -1.15 -1.50
CA PHE A 228 -14.32 -0.50 -2.23
C PHE A 228 -13.05 -1.36 -2.28
N ALA A 229 -12.63 -1.90 -1.14
CA ALA A 229 -11.39 -2.69 -1.06
C ALA A 229 -11.52 -4.03 -1.82
N PHE A 230 -12.66 -4.71 -1.66
CA PHE A 230 -12.95 -5.98 -2.33
C PHE A 230 -13.10 -5.82 -3.85
N ALA A 231 -13.64 -4.70 -4.30
CA ALA A 231 -13.77 -4.42 -5.71
C ALA A 231 -12.42 -4.18 -6.40
N TRP A 232 -11.45 -3.54 -5.72
CA TRP A 232 -10.09 -3.46 -6.24
C TRP A 232 -9.45 -4.84 -6.37
N GLU A 233 -9.64 -5.73 -5.38
CA GLU A 233 -9.12 -7.10 -5.46
C GLU A 233 -9.66 -7.84 -6.69
N ALA A 234 -10.95 -7.67 -6.99
CA ALA A 234 -11.52 -8.22 -8.21
C ALA A 234 -10.75 -7.76 -9.46
N THR A 235 -10.28 -6.50 -9.50
CA THR A 235 -9.52 -5.97 -10.66
C THR A 235 -8.16 -6.64 -10.86
N LEU A 236 -7.51 -7.15 -9.80
CA LEU A 236 -6.25 -7.89 -9.93
C LEU A 236 -6.42 -9.19 -10.72
N GLY A 237 -7.58 -9.83 -10.60
CA GLY A 237 -7.96 -11.02 -11.37
C GLY A 237 -8.65 -10.71 -12.70
N SER A 238 -8.55 -9.49 -13.23
CA SER A 238 -9.30 -9.08 -14.43
C SER A 238 -8.75 -9.66 -15.74
N LEU A 239 -7.45 -10.01 -15.78
CA LEU A 239 -6.77 -10.51 -16.99
C LEU A 239 -6.61 -12.04 -17.03
N SER A 240 -6.90 -12.74 -15.93
CA SER A 240 -6.69 -14.18 -15.79
C SER A 240 -7.76 -14.82 -14.91
N ASN A 241 -8.18 -16.03 -15.25
CA ASN A 241 -9.09 -16.80 -14.40
C ASN A 241 -8.29 -17.44 -13.26
N LEU A 242 -8.17 -16.72 -12.15
CA LEU A 242 -7.40 -17.13 -10.98
C LEU A 242 -8.15 -18.20 -10.19
N ALA A 243 -7.39 -19.12 -9.57
CA ALA A 243 -7.96 -20.02 -8.58
C ALA A 243 -8.50 -19.22 -7.37
N PRO A 244 -9.51 -19.74 -6.64
CA PRO A 244 -10.03 -19.10 -5.45
C PRO A 244 -8.93 -18.76 -4.45
N PHE A 245 -9.08 -17.65 -3.73
CA PHE A 245 -8.17 -17.17 -2.69
C PHE A 245 -6.77 -16.73 -3.15
N VAL A 246 -6.40 -16.89 -4.43
CA VAL A 246 -5.09 -16.41 -4.93
C VAL A 246 -4.94 -14.91 -4.75
N VAL A 247 -6.00 -14.14 -4.98
CA VAL A 247 -5.98 -12.70 -4.76
C VAL A 247 -6.06 -12.38 -3.27
N THR A 248 -7.13 -12.84 -2.61
CA THR A 248 -7.50 -12.44 -1.24
C THR A 248 -6.56 -12.99 -0.16
N ALA A 249 -5.85 -14.10 -0.39
CA ALA A 249 -4.95 -14.69 0.61
C ALA A 249 -3.45 -14.51 0.30
N ILE A 250 -3.09 -14.23 -0.95
CA ILE A 250 -1.68 -14.25 -1.39
C ILE A 250 -1.27 -12.91 -2.00
N ALA A 251 -1.84 -12.53 -3.14
CA ALA A 251 -1.36 -11.39 -3.92
C ALA A 251 -1.79 -10.05 -3.33
N GLY A 252 -3.07 -9.91 -2.98
CA GLY A 252 -3.67 -8.70 -2.41
C GLY A 252 -2.93 -8.20 -1.16
N PRO A 253 -2.78 -9.02 -0.10
CA PRO A 253 -2.12 -8.58 1.14
C PRO A 253 -0.68 -8.15 0.90
N ALA A 254 0.04 -8.86 0.03
CA ALA A 254 1.43 -8.56 -0.28
C ALA A 254 1.58 -7.21 -1.00
N ILE A 255 0.74 -6.95 -2.01
CA ILE A 255 0.77 -5.69 -2.77
C ILE A 255 0.34 -4.51 -1.87
N VAL A 256 -0.75 -4.66 -1.13
CA VAL A 256 -1.29 -3.59 -0.27
C VAL A 256 -0.29 -3.23 0.83
N LEU A 257 0.28 -4.22 1.53
CA LEU A 257 1.28 -3.96 2.57
C LEU A 257 2.56 -3.34 2.00
N PHE A 258 2.99 -3.74 0.79
CA PHE A 258 4.11 -3.10 0.12
C PHE A 258 3.87 -1.60 -0.12
N ILE A 259 2.67 -1.22 -0.57
CA ILE A 259 2.29 0.20 -0.74
C ILE A 259 2.21 0.93 0.60
N VAL A 260 1.56 0.35 1.62
CA VAL A 260 1.50 0.94 2.97
C VAL A 260 2.89 1.23 3.51
N LEU A 261 3.81 0.26 3.42
CA LEU A 261 5.18 0.42 3.91
C LEU A 261 5.98 1.43 3.08
N SER A 262 5.75 1.51 1.76
CA SER A 262 6.34 2.55 0.91
C SER A 262 5.91 3.96 1.35
N LEU A 263 4.62 4.14 1.68
CA LEU A 263 4.09 5.41 2.18
C LEU A 263 4.67 5.76 3.56
N VAL A 264 4.70 4.81 4.50
CA VAL A 264 5.30 5.01 5.83
C VAL A 264 6.77 5.39 5.72
N PHE A 265 7.52 4.70 4.86
CA PHE A 265 8.92 5.00 4.59
C PHE A 265 9.11 6.42 4.07
N SER A 266 8.29 6.83 3.10
CA SER A 266 8.31 8.18 2.52
C SER A 266 7.97 9.27 3.54
N ILE A 267 6.97 9.04 4.40
CA ILE A 267 6.59 9.97 5.47
C ILE A 267 7.76 10.13 6.46
N ALA A 268 8.35 9.03 6.90
CA ALA A 268 9.45 9.07 7.86
C ALA A 268 10.70 9.78 7.30
N ARG A 269 11.01 9.58 6.01
CA ARG A 269 12.07 10.30 5.28
C ARG A 269 11.84 11.81 5.23
N ARG A 270 10.58 12.25 5.11
CA ARG A 270 10.23 13.68 5.08
C ARG A 270 10.25 14.32 6.46
N LEU A 271 9.91 13.57 7.51
CA LEU A 271 9.82 14.09 8.87
C LEU A 271 11.14 14.04 9.64
N SER A 272 12.10 13.21 9.21
CA SER A 272 13.34 13.02 9.94
C SER A 272 14.54 12.92 9.01
N THR A 273 15.63 13.57 9.42
CA THR A 273 16.94 13.47 8.77
C THR A 273 17.72 12.22 9.19
N SER A 274 17.25 11.48 10.20
CA SER A 274 17.93 10.28 10.69
C SER A 274 17.82 9.14 9.68
N VAL A 275 18.97 8.52 9.37
CA VAL A 275 19.05 7.36 8.47
C VAL A 275 18.24 6.17 8.96
N LEU A 276 18.02 6.05 10.27
CA LEU A 276 17.21 4.97 10.85
C LEU A 276 15.73 5.28 10.93
N ALA A 277 15.28 6.53 10.73
CA ALA A 277 13.89 6.88 10.94
C ALA A 277 12.94 6.07 10.04
N ALA A 278 13.23 6.01 8.75
CA ALA A 278 12.37 5.30 7.79
C ALA A 278 12.43 3.77 7.96
N PRO A 279 13.60 3.12 8.10
CA PRO A 279 13.65 1.70 8.41
C PRO A 279 12.94 1.35 9.73
N SER A 280 13.05 2.20 10.76
CA SER A 280 12.44 1.94 12.07
C SER A 280 10.93 2.12 12.04
N ALA A 281 10.43 3.19 11.40
CA ALA A 281 8.99 3.41 11.24
C ALA A 281 8.33 2.27 10.44
N MET A 282 8.95 1.88 9.33
CA MET A 282 8.51 0.75 8.51
C MET A 282 8.52 -0.55 9.32
N PHE A 283 9.60 -0.82 10.05
CA PHE A 283 9.71 -2.02 10.89
C PHE A 283 8.64 -2.05 11.98
N SER A 284 8.39 -0.94 12.66
CA SER A 284 7.33 -0.83 13.67
C SER A 284 5.96 -1.19 13.07
N VAL A 285 5.60 -0.62 11.92
CA VAL A 285 4.32 -0.94 11.25
C VAL A 285 4.27 -2.39 10.80
N ALA A 286 5.36 -2.93 10.23
CA ALA A 286 5.45 -4.33 9.85
C ALA A 286 5.30 -5.28 11.07
N MET A 287 5.85 -4.89 12.23
CA MET A 287 5.73 -5.63 13.47
C MET A 287 4.32 -5.60 14.07
N LEU A 288 3.53 -4.56 13.82
CA LEU A 288 2.11 -4.54 14.20
C LEU A 288 1.28 -5.55 13.42
N CYS A 289 1.76 -5.97 12.24
CA CYS A 289 1.18 -7.05 11.44
C CYS A 289 1.75 -8.44 11.80
N ALA A 290 2.95 -8.47 12.38
CA ALA A 290 3.73 -9.68 12.63
C ALA A 290 3.55 -10.20 14.06
N GLY A 291 3.30 -11.50 14.20
CA GLY A 291 3.58 -12.22 15.44
C GLY A 291 2.46 -13.10 16.00
N PRO A 292 2.82 -14.05 16.87
CA PRO A 292 1.88 -14.90 17.60
C PRO A 292 1.32 -14.22 18.86
N ILE A 293 1.85 -13.04 19.24
CA ILE A 293 1.49 -12.32 20.47
C ILE A 293 0.32 -11.37 20.15
N PRO A 294 -0.92 -11.68 20.58
CA PRO A 294 -2.11 -10.94 20.15
C PRO A 294 -2.08 -9.45 20.50
N PHE A 295 -1.41 -9.07 21.60
CA PHE A 295 -1.34 -7.69 22.08
C PHE A 295 -0.48 -6.75 21.23
N LEU A 296 0.48 -7.29 20.47
CA LEU A 296 1.27 -6.51 19.50
C LEU A 296 0.66 -6.58 18.09
N ARG A 297 -0.19 -7.58 17.83
CA ARG A 297 -0.89 -7.79 16.56
C ARG A 297 -2.14 -6.93 16.47
N VAL A 298 -1.93 -5.62 16.31
CA VAL A 298 -3.02 -4.65 16.12
C VAL A 298 -3.49 -4.64 14.66
N LEU A 299 -2.62 -5.02 13.71
CA LEU A 299 -2.92 -5.02 12.29
C LEU A 299 -3.04 -6.46 11.76
N MET A 300 -4.09 -6.73 10.99
CA MET A 300 -4.27 -8.02 10.32
C MET A 300 -3.93 -7.85 8.83
N PRO A 301 -2.95 -8.60 8.27
CA PRO A 301 -2.57 -8.48 6.86
C PRO A 301 -3.72 -8.63 5.86
N HIS A 302 -4.71 -9.46 6.20
CA HIS A 302 -5.87 -9.76 5.36
C HIS A 302 -7.06 -8.83 5.61
N SER A 303 -6.97 -7.87 6.55
CA SER A 303 -8.05 -6.88 6.74
C SER A 303 -7.97 -5.82 5.64
N PHE A 304 -8.47 -6.16 4.44
CA PHE A 304 -8.31 -5.36 3.23
C PHE A 304 -8.87 -3.96 3.37
N SER A 305 -10.10 -3.83 3.88
CA SER A 305 -10.73 -2.53 4.08
C SER A 305 -9.92 -1.59 4.97
N PHE A 306 -9.29 -2.15 6.00
CA PHE A 306 -8.44 -1.41 6.91
C PHE A 306 -7.11 -1.03 6.25
N ASN A 307 -6.43 -1.98 5.60
CA ASN A 307 -5.14 -1.74 4.95
C ASN A 307 -5.26 -0.78 3.75
N PHE A 308 -6.35 -0.83 2.99
CA PHE A 308 -6.69 0.19 1.99
C PHE A 308 -6.94 1.56 2.62
N GLY A 309 -7.66 1.59 3.74
CA GLY A 309 -7.81 2.82 4.52
C GLY A 309 -6.45 3.41 4.92
N LEU A 310 -5.48 2.60 5.33
CA LEU A 310 -4.12 3.07 5.61
C LEU A 310 -3.41 3.65 4.37
N ILE A 311 -3.58 3.05 3.19
CA ILE A 311 -3.02 3.60 1.94
C ILE A 311 -3.52 5.03 1.72
N PHE A 312 -4.83 5.25 1.78
CA PHE A 312 -5.40 6.57 1.53
C PHE A 312 -5.10 7.57 2.66
N LEU A 313 -5.10 7.11 3.91
CA LEU A 313 -4.73 7.93 5.06
C LEU A 313 -3.27 8.40 4.99
N TYR A 314 -2.33 7.49 4.77
CA TYR A 314 -0.92 7.87 4.61
C TYR A 314 -0.67 8.66 3.33
N GLY A 315 -1.43 8.39 2.26
CA GLY A 315 -1.44 9.25 1.07
C GLY A 315 -1.86 10.68 1.39
N LEU A 316 -2.92 10.88 2.20
CA LEU A 316 -3.34 12.21 2.66
C LEU A 316 -2.24 12.89 3.49
N VAL A 317 -1.52 12.16 4.35
CA VAL A 317 -0.39 12.71 5.10
C VAL A 317 0.70 13.22 4.15
N ILE A 318 1.07 12.46 3.12
CA ILE A 318 2.05 12.92 2.11
C ILE A 318 1.56 14.16 1.37
N VAL A 319 0.26 14.24 1.06
CA VAL A 319 -0.34 15.41 0.41
C VAL A 319 -0.28 16.64 1.32
N ILE A 320 -0.59 16.49 2.61
CA ILE A 320 -0.44 17.56 3.60
C ILE A 320 1.02 18.04 3.67
N LEU A 321 1.98 17.10 3.72
CA LEU A 321 3.42 17.38 3.70
C LEU A 321 3.91 17.98 2.38
N SER A 322 3.12 17.92 1.30
CA SER A 322 3.45 18.49 -0.02
C SER A 322 2.60 19.71 -0.36
N SER A 323 1.78 20.18 0.58
CA SER A 323 0.74 21.17 0.29
C SER A 323 1.30 22.54 -0.11
N GLU A 324 2.51 22.88 0.32
CA GLU A 324 3.20 24.11 -0.04
C GLU A 324 3.69 24.13 -1.50
N ASP A 325 4.08 22.96 -2.01
CA ASP A 325 4.61 22.81 -3.39
C ASP A 325 3.48 22.67 -4.42
N MET A 326 2.27 22.35 -3.98
CA MET A 326 1.14 22.04 -4.85
C MET A 326 0.31 23.27 -5.23
N LYS A 327 -0.10 23.33 -6.49
CA LYS A 327 -1.16 24.24 -6.92
C LYS A 327 -2.44 23.95 -6.13
N ARG A 328 -3.14 24.99 -5.68
CA ARG A 328 -4.36 24.87 -4.86
C ARG A 328 -5.43 23.96 -5.49
N SER A 329 -5.65 24.06 -6.80
CA SER A 329 -6.61 23.20 -7.51
C SER A 329 -6.24 21.73 -7.46
N ASN A 330 -4.94 21.41 -7.61
CA ASN A 330 -4.43 20.05 -7.52
C ASN A 330 -4.58 19.51 -6.09
N LEU A 331 -4.27 20.34 -5.09
CA LEU A 331 -4.41 19.97 -3.69
C LEU A 331 -5.86 19.60 -3.35
N VAL A 332 -6.82 20.46 -3.69
CA VAL A 332 -8.25 20.21 -3.45
C VAL A 332 -8.71 18.92 -4.12
N MET A 333 -8.34 18.71 -5.39
CA MET A 333 -8.70 17.52 -6.15
C MET A 333 -8.14 16.24 -5.52
N VAL A 334 -6.84 16.23 -5.17
CA VAL A 334 -6.20 15.04 -4.60
C VAL A 334 -6.79 14.71 -3.23
N VAL A 335 -6.98 15.72 -2.38
CA VAL A 335 -7.59 15.50 -1.06
C VAL A 335 -9.01 14.99 -1.19
N PHE A 336 -9.80 15.50 -2.14
CA PHE A 336 -11.16 15.02 -2.37
C PHE A 336 -11.16 13.54 -2.78
N VAL A 337 -10.34 13.18 -3.78
CA VAL A 337 -10.23 11.81 -4.29
C VAL A 337 -9.77 10.85 -3.21
N LEU A 338 -8.69 11.16 -2.48
CA LEU A 338 -8.16 10.30 -1.43
C LEU A 338 -9.14 10.19 -0.25
N SER A 339 -9.85 11.26 0.10
CA SER A 339 -10.87 11.26 1.16
C SER A 339 -12.05 10.37 0.81
N LEU A 340 -12.55 10.45 -0.43
CA LEU A 340 -13.60 9.55 -0.92
C LEU A 340 -13.15 8.09 -0.89
N CYS A 341 -11.93 7.81 -1.35
CA CYS A 341 -11.39 6.45 -1.32
C CYS A 341 -11.18 5.93 0.10
N LEU A 342 -10.76 6.80 1.03
CA LEU A 342 -10.59 6.47 2.45
C LEU A 342 -11.92 6.07 3.09
N LEU A 343 -12.97 6.88 2.90
CA LEU A 343 -14.31 6.62 3.43
C LEU A 343 -14.92 5.37 2.79
N GLY A 344 -14.78 5.22 1.47
CA GLY A 344 -15.25 4.05 0.73
C GLY A 344 -14.56 2.75 1.18
N SER A 345 -13.27 2.82 1.54
CA SER A 345 -12.55 1.69 2.11
C SER A 345 -13.12 1.31 3.47
N LYS A 346 -13.21 2.29 4.39
CA LYS A 346 -13.68 2.04 5.75
C LYS A 346 -14.16 3.34 6.40
N VAL A 347 -15.48 3.45 6.55
CA VAL A 347 -16.18 4.62 7.11
C VAL A 347 -15.69 5.00 8.51
N SER A 348 -15.14 4.05 9.29
CA SER A 348 -14.55 4.35 10.61
C SER A 348 -13.32 5.27 10.56
N PHE A 349 -12.74 5.54 9.37
CA PHE A 349 -11.75 6.60 9.18
C PHE A 349 -12.35 8.00 9.05
N GLY A 350 -13.67 8.14 8.92
CA GLY A 350 -14.35 9.43 8.83
C GLY A 350 -14.07 10.37 10.00
N PRO A 351 -14.22 9.93 11.27
CA PRO A 351 -13.85 10.76 12.42
C PRO A 351 -12.37 11.17 12.40
N LEU A 352 -11.46 10.28 11.99
CA LEU A 352 -10.03 10.59 11.88
C LEU A 352 -9.77 11.66 10.82
N LEU A 353 -10.47 11.60 9.68
CA LEU A 353 -10.39 12.60 8.62
C LEU A 353 -10.92 13.96 9.08
N VAL A 354 -12.09 13.99 9.71
CA VAL A 354 -12.71 15.24 10.20
C VAL A 354 -11.85 15.89 11.28
N ILE A 355 -11.40 15.11 12.26
CA ILE A 355 -10.55 15.62 13.35
C ILE A 355 -9.18 16.03 12.78
N GLY A 356 -8.55 15.22 11.94
CA GLY A 356 -7.22 15.50 11.40
C GLY A 356 -7.18 16.77 10.55
N ILE A 357 -8.10 16.90 9.57
CA ILE A 357 -8.19 18.09 8.72
C ILE A 357 -8.68 19.30 9.54
N GLY A 358 -9.65 19.11 10.43
CA GLY A 358 -10.14 20.14 11.34
C GLY A 358 -9.04 20.70 12.26
N SER A 359 -8.19 19.84 12.82
CA SER A 359 -7.03 20.24 13.61
C SER A 359 -6.02 21.02 12.77
N CYS A 360 -5.76 20.61 11.52
CA CYS A 360 -4.90 21.38 10.62
C CYS A 360 -5.44 22.80 10.41
N PHE A 361 -6.76 22.94 10.22
CA PHE A 361 -7.41 24.24 10.09
C PHE A 361 -7.31 25.08 11.37
N VAL A 362 -7.60 24.51 12.54
CA VAL A 362 -7.48 25.22 13.82
C VAL A 362 -6.03 25.68 14.06
N LEU A 363 -5.05 24.81 13.82
CA LEU A 363 -3.63 25.16 13.95
C LEU A 363 -3.23 26.27 12.96
N SER A 364 -3.74 26.24 11.74
CA SER A 364 -3.50 27.30 10.74
C SER A 364 -4.03 28.67 11.19
N LEU A 365 -5.16 28.69 11.91
CA LEU A 365 -5.74 29.91 12.48
C LEU A 365 -4.90 30.42 13.66
N ILE A 366 -4.51 29.53 14.58
CA ILE A 366 -3.70 29.86 15.76
C ILE A 366 -2.35 30.43 15.34
N PHE A 367 -1.64 29.75 14.44
CA PHE A 367 -0.30 30.15 14.00
C PHE A 367 -0.31 31.19 12.88
N LYS A 368 -1.50 31.60 12.40
CA LYS A 368 -1.69 32.55 11.29
C LYS A 368 -0.85 32.21 10.05
N LYS A 369 -0.68 30.93 9.77
CA LYS A 369 0.06 30.40 8.62
C LYS A 369 -0.86 29.54 7.78
N GLN A 370 -0.82 29.71 6.46
CA GLN A 370 -1.48 28.83 5.49
C GLN A 370 -3.01 28.65 5.68
N GLN A 371 -3.68 29.66 6.22
CA GLN A 371 -5.12 29.62 6.53
C GLN A 371 -5.98 29.23 5.31
N ASN A 372 -5.68 29.80 4.13
CA ASN A 372 -6.39 29.47 2.90
C ASN A 372 -6.21 28.00 2.50
N THR A 373 -4.98 27.48 2.57
CA THR A 373 -4.69 26.07 2.27
C THR A 373 -5.47 25.16 3.20
N ALA A 374 -5.45 25.43 4.51
CA ALA A 374 -6.16 24.63 5.49
C ALA A 374 -7.69 24.73 5.34
N LEU A 375 -8.23 25.89 4.97
CA LEU A 375 -9.65 26.05 4.65
C LEU A 375 -10.06 25.17 3.46
N PHE A 376 -9.26 25.17 2.39
CA PHE A 376 -9.53 24.34 1.21
C PHE A 376 -9.41 22.85 1.49
N LEU A 377 -8.47 22.44 2.34
CA LEU A 377 -8.38 21.06 2.83
C LEU A 377 -9.66 20.67 3.58
N SER A 378 -10.15 21.53 4.48
CA SER A 378 -11.41 21.33 5.23
C SER A 378 -12.62 21.22 4.33
N ILE A 379 -12.75 22.11 3.34
CA ILE A 379 -13.86 22.07 2.37
C ILE A 379 -13.80 20.78 1.55
N SER A 380 -12.61 20.41 1.05
CA SER A 380 -12.42 19.19 0.27
C SER A 380 -12.75 17.92 1.06
N GLY A 381 -12.28 17.83 2.31
CA GLY A 381 -12.60 16.74 3.23
C GLY A 381 -14.09 16.68 3.58
N ALA A 382 -14.72 17.82 3.86
CA ALA A 382 -16.15 17.90 4.15
C ALA A 382 -17.01 17.50 2.95
N LEU A 383 -16.65 17.94 1.74
CA LEU A 383 -17.33 17.53 0.51
C LEU A 383 -17.21 16.02 0.27
N ALA A 384 -16.05 15.42 0.55
CA ALA A 384 -15.90 13.97 0.44
C ALA A 384 -16.82 13.23 1.42
N VAL A 385 -16.96 13.73 2.66
CA VAL A 385 -17.88 13.16 3.66
C VAL A 385 -19.36 13.33 3.26
N LEU A 386 -19.72 14.43 2.61
CA LEU A 386 -21.10 14.66 2.16
C LEU A 386 -21.50 13.77 0.97
N VAL A 387 -20.54 13.37 0.14
CA VAL A 387 -20.78 12.59 -1.08
C VAL A 387 -20.63 11.08 -0.85
N SER A 388 -19.87 10.67 0.18
CA SER A 388 -19.75 9.27 0.63
C SER A 388 -20.99 8.80 1.36
#